data_AF-A0A7E6E3U8-F1
#
_entry.id   AF-A0A7E6E3U8-F1
#
_cell.length_a   1.000
_cell.length_b   1.000
_cell.length_c   1.000
_cell.angle_alpha   90.00
_cell.angle_beta   90.00
_cell.angle_gamma   90.00
#
_symmetry.space_group_name_H-M   'P 1'
#
loop_
_entity.id
_entity.type
_entity.pdbx_description
1 polymer ?
#
loop_
_entity_poly.entity_id
_entity_poly.type
_entity_poly.pdbx_seq_one_letter_code
_entity_poly.pdbx_strand_id
1 'polypeptide(L)' 'MKKRGSRVVILVSSVAAYIPQVEVGVYTVNKTALLGLNRTLSKELAPKGIRVNCLVPGIIETDFSQVVGTGVCPVFP' A
#
# COMPACT_ATOMS: atom_id res chain seq x y z
N MET A 1 -9.53 7.53 -17.28
CA MET A 1 -9.89 8.52 -16.24
C MET A 1 -10.57 9.82 -16.75
N LYS A 2 -10.95 9.97 -18.03
CA LYS A 2 -11.39 11.28 -18.57
C LYS A 2 -12.90 11.64 -18.48
N LYS A 3 -13.84 10.75 -18.13
CA LYS A 3 -15.31 11.07 -18.26
C LYS A 3 -16.31 10.46 -17.27
N ARG A 4 -15.93 10.06 -16.05
CA ARG A 4 -16.92 9.66 -15.00
C ARG A 4 -16.67 10.46 -13.71
N GLY A 5 -17.69 10.58 -12.86
CA GLY A 5 -17.72 11.37 -11.61
C GLY A 5 -16.55 11.10 -10.65
N SER A 6 -16.54 11.79 -9.50
CA SER A 6 -15.49 11.78 -8.44
C SER A 6 -14.31 10.84 -8.68
N ARG A 7 -13.16 11.38 -9.11
CA ARG A 7 -12.00 10.60 -9.52
C ARG A 7 -11.12 10.28 -8.32
N VAL A 8 -10.98 8.99 -8.00
CA VAL A 8 -10.19 8.53 -6.86
C VAL A 8 -9.25 7.41 -7.31
N VAL A 9 -8.01 7.48 -6.86
CA VAL A 9 -7.00 6.43 -7.02
C VAL A 9 -6.60 5.96 -5.63
N ILE A 10 -6.58 4.64 -5.44
CA ILE A 10 -6.14 4.01 -4.18
C ILE A 10 -4.98 3.09 -4.51
N LEU A 11 -3.84 3.37 -3.89
CA LEU A 11 -2.66 2.51 -3.91
C LEU A 11 -2.69 1.61 -2.67
N VAL A 12 -2.18 0.39 -2.81
CA VAL A 12 -2.12 -0.57 -1.69
C VAL A 12 -0.66 -0.87 -1.37
N SER A 13 -0.17 -0.27 -0.30
CA SER A 13 1.14 -0.54 0.30
C SER A 13 1.03 -1.72 1.29
N SER A 14 1.78 -1.66 2.41
CA SER A 14 1.88 -2.68 3.45
C SER A 14 2.54 -2.07 4.68
N VAL A 15 2.26 -2.59 5.87
CA VAL A 15 2.98 -2.24 7.11
C VAL A 15 4.49 -2.41 6.97
N ALA A 16 4.93 -3.30 6.08
CA ALA A 16 6.34 -3.49 5.72
C ALA A 16 7.02 -2.20 5.22
N ALA A 17 6.26 -1.23 4.68
CA ALA A 17 6.79 0.05 4.26
C ALA A 17 7.29 0.93 5.42
N TYR A 18 6.82 0.66 6.65
CA TYR A 18 7.21 1.37 7.86
C TYR A 18 8.05 0.50 8.79
N ILE A 19 7.72 -0.79 8.89
CA ILE A 19 8.38 -1.77 9.74
C ILE A 19 8.96 -2.86 8.83
N PRO A 20 10.22 -2.73 8.37
CA PRO A 20 10.81 -3.69 7.45
C PRO A 20 10.98 -5.06 8.12
N GLN A 21 10.77 -6.11 7.33
CA GLN A 21 10.97 -7.49 7.75
C GLN A 21 12.14 -8.12 6.99
N VAL A 22 12.84 -9.03 7.65
CA VAL A 22 13.91 -9.84 7.04
C VAL A 22 13.30 -10.72 5.94
N GLU A 23 14.10 -11.10 4.93
CA GLU A 23 13.71 -11.99 3.82
C GLU A 23 12.73 -11.40 2.79
N VAL A 24 12.11 -10.24 3.06
CA VAL A 24 11.20 -9.54 2.13
C VAL A 24 11.71 -8.16 1.72
N GLY A 25 13.03 -8.02 1.54
CA GLY A 25 13.68 -6.73 1.26
C GLY A 25 13.17 -6.03 -0.01
N VAL A 26 13.09 -6.73 -1.14
CA VAL A 26 12.59 -6.15 -2.41
C VAL A 26 11.12 -5.74 -2.29
N TYR A 27 10.31 -6.56 -1.62
CA TYR A 27 8.92 -6.24 -1.33
C TYR A 27 8.80 -4.97 -0.48
N THR A 28 9.58 -4.88 0.60
CA THR A 28 9.66 -3.72 1.48
C THR A 28 10.00 -2.45 0.69
N VAL A 29 11.05 -2.48 -0.14
CA VAL A 29 11.46 -1.34 -0.99
C VAL A 29 10.31 -0.87 -1.87
N ASN A 30 9.64 -1.81 -2.56
CA ASN A 30 8.52 -1.48 -3.44
C ASN A 30 7.34 -0.88 -2.67
N LYS A 31 7.01 -1.42 -1.50
CA LYS A 31 5.92 -0.92 -0.67
C LYS A 31 6.21 0.46 -0.08
N THR A 32 7.47 0.75 0.24
CA THR A 32 7.93 2.10 0.60
C THR A 32 7.89 3.06 -0.58
N ALA A 33 8.27 2.62 -1.78
CA ALA A 33 8.22 3.44 -3.00
C ALA A 33 6.79 3.95 -3.30
N LEU A 34 5.76 3.15 -3.00
CA LEU A 34 4.36 3.56 -3.13
C LEU A 34 4.00 4.77 -2.25
N LEU A 35 4.64 4.95 -1.08
CA LEU A 35 4.40 6.10 -0.22
C LEU A 35 4.93 7.39 -0.85
N GLY A 36 6.11 7.34 -1.47
CA GLY A 36 6.66 8.44 -2.25
C GLY A 36 5.80 8.75 -3.48
N LEU A 37 5.44 7.72 -4.24
CA LEU A 37 4.58 7.84 -5.41
C LEU A 37 3.23 8.48 -5.07
N ASN A 38 2.59 8.06 -3.97
CA ASN A 38 1.33 8.63 -3.51
C ASN A 38 1.43 10.14 -3.28
N ARG A 39 2.50 10.60 -2.61
CA ARG A 39 2.72 12.02 -2.31
C ARG A 39 2.89 12.84 -3.59
N THR A 40 3.67 12.33 -4.55
CA THR A 40 3.88 13.00 -5.84
C THR A 40 2.59 13.06 -6.65
N LEU A 41 1.93 11.91 -6.86
CA LEU A 41 0.69 11.83 -7.65
C LEU A 41 -0.45 12.62 -7.02
N SER A 42 -0.57 12.63 -5.69
CA SER A 42 -1.59 13.44 -5.02
C SER A 42 -1.42 14.93 -5.34
N LYS A 43 -0.19 15.43 -5.44
CA LYS A 43 0.08 16.83 -5.80
C LYS A 43 -0.15 17.10 -7.29
N GLU A 44 0.33 16.23 -8.15
CA GLU A 44 0.20 16.40 -9.62
C GLU A 44 -1.24 16.28 -10.12
N LEU A 45 -2.05 15.45 -9.47
CA LEU A 45 -3.40 15.14 -9.91
C LEU A 45 -4.48 15.93 -9.15
N ALA A 46 -4.13 16.63 -8.05
CA ALA A 46 -5.04 17.51 -7.33
C ALA A 46 -5.67 18.61 -8.22
N PRO A 47 -4.93 19.33 -9.10
CA PRO A 47 -5.53 20.32 -10.01
C PRO A 47 -6.54 19.72 -10.99
N LYS A 48 -6.50 18.40 -11.22
CA LYS A 48 -7.42 17.68 -12.11
C LYS A 48 -8.65 17.13 -11.35
N GLY A 49 -8.77 17.46 -10.07
CA GLY A 49 -9.84 16.98 -9.18
C GLY A 49 -9.74 15.47 -8.90
N ILE A 50 -8.53 14.90 -8.95
CA ILE A 50 -8.31 13.47 -8.67
C ILE A 50 -7.65 13.34 -7.30
N ARG A 51 -8.28 12.55 -6.42
CA ARG A 51 -7.72 12.23 -5.10
C ARG A 51 -6.90 10.94 -5.19
N VAL A 52 -5.70 10.95 -4.62
CA VAL A 52 -4.83 9.78 -4.57
C VAL A 52 -4.53 9.49 -3.11
N ASN A 53 -4.84 8.27 -2.66
CA ASN A 53 -4.57 7.80 -1.30
C ASN A 53 -3.83 6.47 -1.35
N CYS A 54 -3.10 6.18 -0.27
CA CYS A 54 -2.39 4.92 -0.10
C CYS A 54 -2.88 4.22 1.17
N LEU A 55 -3.35 2.98 1.02
CA LEU A 55 -3.70 2.11 2.14
C LEU A 55 -2.49 1.28 2.54
N VAL A 56 -2.36 1.04 3.84
CA VAL A 56 -1.22 0.33 4.43
C VAL A 56 -1.75 -0.82 5.28
N PRO A 57 -2.08 -1.97 4.66
CA PRO A 57 -2.58 -3.12 5.39
C PRO A 57 -1.49 -3.74 6.27
N GLY A 58 -1.91 -4.25 7.44
CA GLY A 58 -1.14 -5.22 8.21
C GLY A 58 -1.26 -6.62 7.62
N ILE A 59 -0.95 -7.63 8.44
CA ILE A 59 -1.16 -9.03 8.07
C ILE A 59 -2.67 -9.28 7.97
N ILE A 60 -3.12 -9.76 6.81
CA ILE A 60 -4.51 -10.11 6.53
C ILE A 60 -4.54 -11.50 5.89
N GLU A 61 -5.56 -12.28 6.25
CA GLU A 61 -5.72 -13.64 5.74
C GLU A 61 -5.99 -13.61 4.24
N THR A 62 -4.98 -14.03 3.49
CA THR A 62 -4.95 -14.07 2.02
C THR A 62 -3.94 -15.13 1.59
N ASP A 63 -4.04 -15.60 0.34
CA ASP A 63 -3.05 -16.54 -0.22
C ASP A 63 -1.60 -16.01 -0.12
N PHE A 64 -1.42 -14.68 -0.22
CA PHE A 64 -0.11 -14.05 -0.04
C PHE A 64 0.45 -14.24 1.38
N SER A 65 -0.38 -14.09 2.41
CA SER A 65 0.04 -14.28 3.81
C SER A 65 0.48 -15.71 4.10
N GLN A 66 -0.05 -16.71 3.39
CA GLN A 66 0.38 -18.10 3.49
C GLN A 66 1.77 -18.32 2.89
N VAL A 67 2.06 -17.67 1.75
CA VAL A 67 3.34 -17.81 1.02
C VAL A 67 4.49 -17.11 1.74
N VAL A 68 4.24 -15.97 2.38
CA VAL A 68 5.29 -15.19 3.08
C VAL A 68 5.69 -15.82 4.42
N GLY A 69 5.10 -16.96 4.80
CA GLY A 69 5.51 -17.71 6.00
C GLY A 69 5.25 -16.96 7.31
N THR A 70 4.56 -15.82 7.26
CA THR A 70 3.98 -15.18 8.43
C THR A 70 2.79 -16.03 8.82
N GLY A 71 3.03 -17.09 9.60
CA GLY A 71 1.95 -17.71 10.38
C GLY A 71 1.15 -16.57 10.99
N VAL A 72 -0.16 -16.54 10.70
CA VAL A 72 -1.07 -15.54 11.26
C VAL A 72 -0.77 -15.46 12.76
N CYS A 73 -0.12 -14.37 13.18
CA CYS A 73 0.07 -14.15 14.60
C CYS A 73 -1.35 -14.09 15.15
N PRO A 74 -1.76 -15.05 16.01
CA PRO A 74 -3.08 -14.99 16.60
C PRO A 74 -3.14 -13.64 17.27
N VAL A 75 -4.16 -12.88 16.89
CA VAL A 75 -4.46 -11.53 17.36
C VAL A 75 -3.96 -11.37 18.80
N PHE A 76 -3.11 -10.37 19.04
CA PHE A 76 -2.67 -9.96 20.38
C PHE A 76 -3.87 -10.04 21.36
N PRO A 77 -3.69 -10.53 22.60
CA PRO A 77 -4.80 -10.73 23.55
C PRO A 77 -5.60 -9.46 23.82
#